data_AF-A0A2V2D598-F1
#
_entry.id   AF-A0A2V2D598-F1
#
_cell.length_a   1.000
_cell.length_b   1.000
_cell.length_c   1.000
_cell.angle_alpha   90.00
_cell.angle_beta   90.00
_cell.angle_gamma   90.00
#
_symmetry.space_group_name_H-M   'P 1'
#
loop_
_entity.id
_entity.type
_entity.pdbx_description
1 polymer ?
#
loop_
_entity_poly.entity_id
_entity_poly.type
_entity_poly.pdbx_seq_one_letter_code
_entity_poly.pdbx_strand_id
1 'polypeptide(L)'
;MKTKKQQELIETYLSQLENKDQTIYRELIVYLSKLGYNPKKEGLRISFKHDLHSKQIAKIGISRGKQPRPIFMLRFSTCQDYSKRFKDIVNTAVSKDNFNESRCIYNNCDWCAGDAKSHVYIGESADGTLKYHCGTSALEIPDVKAEDIAEIKRLLKEEHIYLMKNEAGIESENLL
;
A
#
# COMPACT_ATOMS: atom_id res chain seq x y z
N MET A 1 16.58 1.76 5.63
CA MET A 1 16.25 1.40 7.03
C MET A 1 17.16 2.15 7.97
N LYS A 2 16.65 2.56 9.14
CA LYS A 2 17.36 3.46 10.07
C LYS A 2 18.05 2.73 11.23
N THR A 3 17.63 1.52 11.57
CA THR A 3 18.17 0.79 12.73
C THR A 3 18.50 -0.67 12.42
N LYS A 4 19.43 -1.25 13.19
CA LYS A 4 19.78 -2.68 13.11
C LYS A 4 18.56 -3.58 13.36
N LYS A 5 17.71 -3.24 14.32
CA LYS A 5 16.47 -3.98 14.61
C LYS A 5 15.51 -4.03 13.43
N GLN A 6 15.43 -2.94 12.64
CA GLN A 6 14.64 -2.92 11.41
C GLN A 6 15.23 -3.83 10.33
N GLN A 7 16.56 -3.83 10.18
CA GLN A 7 17.26 -4.73 9.25
C GLN A 7 17.04 -6.19 9.63
N GLU A 8 17.26 -6.55 10.89
CA GLU A 8 17.05 -7.92 11.41
C GLU A 8 15.60 -8.37 11.19
N LEU A 9 14.61 -7.49 11.40
CA LEU A 9 13.20 -7.78 11.14
C LEU A 9 12.94 -8.11 9.67
N ILE A 10 13.52 -7.34 8.75
CA ILE A 10 13.38 -7.57 7.30
C ILE A 10 14.11 -8.84 6.86
N GLU A 11 15.36 -9.05 7.30
CA GLU A 11 16.11 -10.24 6.93
C GLU A 11 15.44 -11.52 7.45
N THR A 12 14.86 -11.48 8.66
CA THR A 12 14.05 -12.60 9.20
C THR A 12 12.82 -12.87 8.34
N TYR A 13 12.18 -11.84 7.79
CA TYR A 13 11.06 -12.03 6.86
C TYR A 13 11.53 -12.64 5.53
N LEU A 14 12.59 -12.07 4.95
CA LEU A 14 13.14 -12.49 3.66
C LEU A 14 13.72 -13.91 3.69
N SER A 15 14.19 -14.40 4.84
CA SER A 15 14.70 -15.76 4.99
C SER A 15 13.60 -16.84 4.97
N GLN A 16 12.33 -16.44 5.05
CA GLN A 16 11.18 -17.35 5.00
C GLN A 16 10.60 -17.49 3.57
N LEU A 17 11.14 -16.75 2.60
CA LEU A 17 10.64 -16.71 1.24
C LEU A 17 11.47 -17.61 0.32
N GLU A 18 10.86 -18.08 -0.77
CA GLU A 18 11.60 -18.70 -1.86
C GLU A 18 12.49 -17.67 -2.57
N ASN A 19 13.58 -18.11 -3.21
CA ASN A 19 14.58 -17.23 -3.82
C ASN A 19 13.98 -16.18 -4.78
N LYS A 20 12.97 -16.57 -5.58
CA LYS A 20 12.27 -15.66 -6.50
C LYS A 20 11.55 -14.54 -5.74
N ASP A 21 10.83 -14.88 -4.69
CA ASP A 21 10.02 -13.95 -3.90
C ASP A 21 10.95 -13.07 -3.06
N GLN A 22 12.02 -13.65 -2.53
CA GLN A 22 13.05 -12.91 -1.81
C GLN A 22 13.60 -11.75 -2.65
N THR A 23 13.87 -11.99 -3.94
CA THR A 23 14.37 -10.95 -4.86
C THR A 23 13.36 -9.82 -5.05
N ILE A 24 12.10 -10.17 -5.36
CA ILE A 24 11.01 -9.20 -5.58
C ILE A 24 10.77 -8.36 -4.32
N TYR A 25 10.58 -9.02 -3.18
CA TYR A 25 10.28 -8.34 -1.92
C TYR A 25 11.45 -7.49 -1.44
N ARG A 26 12.70 -7.97 -1.58
CA ARG A 26 13.89 -7.17 -1.25
C ARG A 26 13.92 -5.87 -2.06
N GLU A 27 13.65 -5.94 -3.36
CA GLU A 27 13.62 -4.76 -4.22
C GLU A 27 12.56 -3.73 -3.80
N LEU A 28 11.34 -4.18 -3.51
CA LEU A 28 10.26 -3.32 -3.02
C LEU A 28 10.58 -2.71 -1.65
N ILE A 29 11.16 -3.48 -0.74
CA ILE A 29 11.56 -3.01 0.61
C ILE A 29 12.70 -1.99 0.54
N VAL A 30 13.67 -2.19 -0.35
CA VAL A 30 14.73 -1.21 -0.61
C VAL A 30 14.12 0.09 -1.13
N TYR A 31 13.16 0.01 -2.05
CA TYR A 31 12.48 1.20 -2.57
C TYR A 31 11.67 1.94 -1.50
N LEU A 32 10.89 1.23 -0.69
CA LEU A 32 10.19 1.79 0.48
C LEU A 32 11.16 2.48 1.45
N SER A 33 12.31 1.86 1.70
CA SER A 33 13.36 2.44 2.55
C SER A 33 13.96 3.72 1.96
N LYS A 34 14.13 3.79 0.64
CA LYS A 34 14.62 5.00 -0.06
C LYS A 34 13.64 6.16 0.07
N LEU A 35 12.33 5.88 0.01
CA LEU A 35 11.26 6.85 0.25
C LEU A 35 11.05 7.19 1.75
N GLY A 36 11.96 6.76 2.64
CA GLY A 36 11.90 7.10 4.07
C GLY A 36 10.94 6.27 4.92
N TYR A 37 10.30 5.24 4.36
CA TYR A 37 9.39 4.37 5.12
C TYR A 37 10.15 3.36 5.98
N ASN A 38 9.72 3.27 7.24
CA ASN A 38 10.31 2.43 8.26
C ASN A 38 9.46 1.17 8.49
N PRO A 39 10.06 -0.03 8.50
CA PRO A 39 9.34 -1.24 8.86
C PRO A 39 9.05 -1.29 10.36
N LYS A 40 7.82 -1.66 10.71
CA LYS A 40 7.37 -1.90 12.09
C LYS A 40 6.55 -3.19 12.15
N LYS A 41 6.92 -4.10 13.05
CA LYS A 41 6.17 -5.33 13.30
C LYS A 41 4.77 -5.02 13.84
N GLU A 42 3.76 -5.61 13.22
CA GLU A 42 2.35 -5.52 13.59
C GLU A 42 1.75 -6.95 13.56
N GLY A 43 1.82 -7.64 14.69
CA GLY A 43 1.43 -9.06 14.79
C GLY A 43 2.30 -9.94 13.87
N LEU A 44 1.66 -10.59 12.90
CA LEU A 44 2.32 -11.43 11.88
C LEU A 44 2.72 -10.66 10.62
N ARG A 45 2.46 -9.34 10.58
CA ARG A 45 2.77 -8.49 9.43
C ARG A 45 3.85 -7.49 9.81
N ILE A 46 4.45 -6.89 8.79
CA ILE A 46 5.35 -5.75 8.90
C ILE A 46 4.69 -4.61 8.13
N SER A 47 4.38 -3.53 8.83
CA SER A 47 3.87 -2.30 8.24
C SER A 47 5.02 -1.34 7.90
N PHE A 48 4.86 -0.56 6.85
CA PHE A 48 5.82 0.48 6.45
C PHE A 48 5.20 1.85 6.65
N LYS A 49 5.74 2.62 7.61
CA LYS A 49 5.24 3.93 8.01
C LYS A 49 6.31 5.01 7.84
N HIS A 50 5.90 6.21 7.47
CA HIS A 50 6.82 7.35 7.37
C HIS A 50 6.80 8.15 8.66
N ASP A 51 7.95 8.65 9.12
CA ASP A 51 8.02 9.38 10.40
C ASP A 51 7.35 10.77 10.31
N LEU A 52 7.39 11.41 9.13
CA LEU A 52 6.87 12.78 8.98
C LEU A 52 5.34 12.88 9.00
N HIS A 53 4.63 11.87 8.49
CA HIS A 53 3.16 11.88 8.43
C HIS A 53 2.51 10.73 9.20
N SER A 54 3.31 9.81 9.77
CA SER A 54 2.87 8.61 10.53
C SER A 54 1.95 7.62 9.79
N LYS A 55 1.51 7.94 8.57
CA LYS A 55 0.70 7.05 7.73
C LYS A 55 1.51 5.87 7.21
N GLN A 56 0.80 4.76 7.05
CA GLN A 56 1.30 3.55 6.43
C GLN A 56 1.05 3.57 4.93
N ILE A 57 2.04 3.13 4.15
CA ILE A 57 1.91 2.99 2.69
C ILE A 57 1.87 1.53 2.23
N ALA A 58 2.50 0.61 2.97
CA ALA A 58 2.54 -0.80 2.60
C ALA A 58 2.50 -1.73 3.82
N LYS A 59 2.11 -2.99 3.59
CA LYS A 59 2.28 -4.09 4.53
C LYS A 59 2.84 -5.31 3.81
N ILE A 60 3.70 -6.05 4.49
CA ILE A 60 4.14 -7.38 4.08
C ILE A 60 3.86 -8.39 5.19
N GLY A 61 3.83 -9.66 4.83
CA GLY A 61 3.71 -10.74 5.80
C GLY A 61 3.62 -12.10 5.12
N ILE A 62 3.26 -13.10 5.90
CA ILE A 62 2.99 -14.47 5.42
C ILE A 62 1.56 -14.82 5.81
N SER A 63 0.82 -15.41 4.88
CA SER A 63 -0.55 -15.87 5.14
C SER A 63 -0.56 -17.02 6.15
N ARG A 64 -1.68 -17.15 6.85
CA ARG A 64 -1.96 -18.34 7.67
C ARG A 64 -2.59 -19.41 6.77
N GLY A 65 -2.25 -20.68 6.98
CA GLY A 65 -2.90 -21.80 6.29
C GLY A 65 -1.96 -22.97 6.05
N LYS A 66 -2.48 -24.01 5.40
CA LYS A 66 -1.71 -25.22 5.04
C LYS A 66 -0.58 -24.93 4.05
N GLN A 67 -0.75 -23.92 3.20
CA GLN A 67 0.27 -23.40 2.29
C GLN A 67 0.46 -21.92 2.57
N PRO A 68 1.37 -21.56 3.49
CA PRO A 68 1.73 -20.18 3.76
C PRO A 68 2.28 -19.55 2.48
N ARG A 69 1.80 -18.35 2.13
CA ARG A 69 2.28 -17.58 0.98
C ARG A 69 2.65 -16.16 1.38
N PRO A 70 3.55 -15.51 0.64
CA PRO A 70 3.85 -14.10 0.84
C PRO A 70 2.58 -13.24 0.65
N ILE A 71 2.46 -12.20 1.46
CA ILE A 71 1.43 -11.17 1.36
C ILE A 71 2.13 -9.85 1.11
N PHE A 72 1.70 -9.12 0.09
CA PHE A 72 2.04 -7.72 -0.12
C PHE A 72 0.74 -6.92 -0.20
N MET A 73 0.66 -5.83 0.56
CA MET A 73 -0.47 -4.91 0.51
C MET A 73 0.06 -3.50 0.27
N LEU A 74 -0.59 -2.76 -0.63
CA LEU A 74 -0.18 -1.43 -1.05
C LEU A 74 -1.33 -0.45 -0.89
N ARG A 75 -1.01 0.74 -0.38
CA ARG A 75 -1.88 1.91 -0.46
C ARG A 75 -1.53 2.69 -1.74
N PHE A 76 -2.50 2.87 -2.61
CA PHE A 76 -2.35 3.59 -3.89
C PHE A 76 -3.65 4.33 -4.29
N SER A 77 -4.44 4.74 -3.30
CA SER A 77 -5.74 5.38 -3.47
C SER A 77 -5.72 6.73 -4.18
N THR A 78 -4.56 7.38 -4.26
CA THR A 78 -4.41 8.68 -4.93
C THR A 78 -4.03 8.52 -6.40
N CYS A 79 -3.77 7.28 -6.85
CA CYS A 79 -3.37 6.96 -8.20
C CYS A 79 -4.62 6.63 -9.02
N GLN A 80 -4.75 7.18 -10.23
CA GLN A 80 -5.93 6.96 -11.09
C GLN A 80 -5.59 6.26 -12.41
N ASP A 81 -4.37 6.45 -12.93
CA ASP A 81 -3.90 5.85 -14.17
C ASP A 81 -3.08 4.58 -13.86
N TYR A 82 -3.74 3.55 -13.36
CA TYR A 82 -3.13 2.24 -13.11
C TYR A 82 -3.63 1.19 -14.09
N SER A 83 -2.84 0.14 -14.31
CA SER A 83 -3.14 -0.92 -15.26
C SER A 83 -4.42 -1.67 -14.88
N LYS A 84 -4.94 -2.44 -15.85
CA LYS A 84 -6.12 -3.28 -15.64
C LYS A 84 -5.98 -4.19 -14.41
N ARG A 85 -4.79 -4.73 -14.14
CA ARG A 85 -4.54 -5.60 -12.98
C ARG A 85 -4.82 -4.88 -11.65
N PHE A 86 -4.37 -3.65 -11.50
CA PHE A 86 -4.65 -2.86 -10.29
C PHE A 86 -6.10 -2.37 -10.24
N LYS A 87 -6.71 -2.08 -11.39
CA LYS A 87 -8.15 -1.84 -11.48
C LYS A 87 -8.97 -3.03 -11.00
N ASP A 88 -8.61 -4.24 -11.41
CA ASP A 88 -9.28 -5.47 -10.99
C ASP A 88 -9.13 -5.69 -9.46
N ILE A 89 -7.98 -5.33 -8.86
CA ILE A 89 -7.77 -5.36 -7.41
C ILE A 89 -8.72 -4.40 -6.68
N VAL A 90 -8.87 -3.16 -7.18
CA VAL A 90 -9.80 -2.17 -6.62
C VAL A 90 -11.25 -2.66 -6.76
N ASN A 91 -11.64 -3.14 -7.94
CA ASN A 91 -12.98 -3.69 -8.19
C ASN A 91 -13.29 -4.88 -7.27
N THR A 92 -12.31 -5.76 -7.05
CA THR A 92 -12.44 -6.87 -6.09
C THR A 92 -12.63 -6.36 -4.67
N ALA A 93 -11.95 -5.28 -4.26
CA ALA A 93 -12.10 -4.71 -2.93
C ALA A 93 -13.49 -4.13 -2.67
N VAL A 94 -14.09 -3.45 -3.67
CA VAL A 94 -15.45 -2.87 -3.54
C VAL A 94 -16.58 -3.88 -3.73
N SER A 95 -16.26 -5.07 -4.24
CA SER A 95 -17.24 -6.14 -4.50
C SER A 95 -17.36 -7.16 -3.36
N LYS A 96 -16.63 -6.99 -2.25
CA LYS A 96 -16.72 -7.89 -1.09
C LYS A 96 -18.08 -7.78 -0.40
N ASP A 97 -18.59 -8.89 0.11
CA ASP A 97 -19.87 -8.94 0.86
C ASP A 97 -19.89 -8.02 2.08
N ASN A 98 -18.72 -7.83 2.70
CA ASN A 98 -18.52 -6.94 3.86
C ASN A 98 -17.97 -5.56 3.48
N PHE A 99 -18.12 -5.16 2.21
CA PHE A 99 -17.72 -3.84 1.75
C PHE A 99 -18.42 -2.74 2.55
N ASN A 100 -17.66 -1.73 2.93
CA ASN A 100 -18.18 -0.52 3.57
C ASN A 100 -17.76 0.69 2.75
N GLU A 101 -18.75 1.50 2.38
CA GLU A 101 -18.56 2.75 1.67
C GLU A 101 -17.66 3.71 2.44
N SER A 102 -16.83 4.47 1.73
CA SER A 102 -15.91 5.42 2.34
C SER A 102 -16.68 6.52 3.07
N ARG A 103 -16.40 6.66 4.38
CA ARG A 103 -17.05 7.67 5.21
C ARG A 103 -16.64 9.09 4.85
N CYS A 104 -15.46 9.33 4.28
CA CYS A 104 -15.05 10.69 3.90
C CYS A 104 -15.87 11.28 2.74
N ILE A 105 -16.56 10.45 1.96
CA ILE A 105 -17.39 10.93 0.85
C ILE A 105 -18.78 11.38 1.34
N TYR A 106 -19.33 10.72 2.35
CA TYR A 106 -20.74 10.91 2.75
C TYR A 106 -20.97 11.29 4.22
N ASN A 107 -20.04 10.98 5.12
CA ASN A 107 -20.25 10.97 6.57
C ASN A 107 -19.16 11.76 7.34
N ASN A 108 -18.50 12.74 6.71
CA ASN A 108 -17.48 13.62 7.32
C ASN A 108 -16.44 12.87 8.17
N CYS A 109 -15.49 12.22 7.49
CA CYS A 109 -14.36 11.55 8.14
C CYS A 109 -13.12 12.45 8.08
N ASP A 110 -12.60 12.83 9.24
CA ASP A 110 -11.54 13.84 9.36
C ASP A 110 -10.15 13.22 9.56
N TRP A 111 -10.00 11.94 9.20
CA TRP A 111 -8.79 11.16 9.46
C TRP A 111 -7.64 11.44 8.49
N CYS A 112 -7.95 11.89 7.29
CA CYS A 112 -6.99 12.17 6.22
C CYS A 112 -7.04 13.63 5.83
N ALA A 113 -5.89 14.17 5.49
CA ALA A 113 -5.79 15.50 4.91
C ALA A 113 -6.01 15.48 3.39
N GLY A 114 -6.31 16.65 2.83
CA GLY A 114 -6.62 16.82 1.41
C GLY A 114 -8.09 16.55 1.08
N ASP A 115 -8.45 16.71 -0.20
CA ASP A 115 -9.82 16.54 -0.67
C ASP A 115 -10.28 15.08 -0.56
N ALA A 116 -11.51 14.84 -0.10
CA ALA A 116 -12.03 13.50 0.13
C ALA A 116 -11.98 12.60 -1.11
N LYS A 117 -12.22 13.15 -2.32
CA LYS A 117 -12.22 12.38 -3.56
C LYS A 117 -10.81 12.10 -4.09
N SER A 118 -9.79 12.84 -3.66
CA SER A 118 -8.42 12.65 -4.14
C SER A 118 -7.67 11.49 -3.48
N HIS A 119 -8.26 10.84 -2.46
CA HIS A 119 -7.60 9.76 -1.70
C HIS A 119 -8.55 8.61 -1.35
N VAL A 120 -9.45 8.26 -2.27
CA VAL A 120 -10.32 7.08 -2.19
C VAL A 120 -10.09 6.19 -3.40
N TYR A 121 -10.22 4.87 -3.23
CA TYR A 121 -10.30 4.01 -4.41
C TYR A 121 -11.71 4.11 -4.97
N ILE A 122 -11.79 4.27 -6.29
CA ILE A 122 -13.05 4.28 -7.01
C ILE A 122 -13.10 2.97 -7.80
N GLY A 123 -13.98 2.08 -7.38
CA GLY A 123 -14.22 0.80 -8.04
C GLY A 123 -15.62 0.74 -8.62
N GLU A 124 -15.84 -0.24 -9.48
CA GLU A 124 -17.13 -0.52 -10.09
C GLU A 124 -17.63 -1.89 -9.61
N SER A 125 -18.87 -1.96 -9.12
CA SER A 125 -19.51 -3.24 -8.82
C SER A 125 -20.04 -3.94 -10.06
N ALA A 126 -20.45 -5.19 -9.93
CA ALA A 126 -20.92 -6.03 -11.04
C ALA A 126 -22.11 -5.44 -11.83
N ASP A 127 -22.87 -4.52 -11.22
CA ASP A 127 -24.01 -3.80 -11.81
C ASP A 127 -23.62 -2.45 -12.46
N GLY A 128 -22.33 -2.09 -12.47
CA GLY A 128 -21.83 -0.82 -13.01
C GLY A 128 -21.88 0.36 -12.03
N THR A 129 -22.35 0.15 -10.79
CA THR A 129 -22.40 1.22 -9.79
C THR A 129 -20.99 1.57 -9.29
N LEU A 130 -20.68 2.88 -9.27
CA LEU A 130 -19.44 3.37 -8.68
C LEU A 130 -19.48 3.28 -7.15
N LYS A 131 -18.42 2.72 -6.58
CA LYS A 131 -18.21 2.55 -5.14
C LYS A 131 -16.89 3.17 -4.71
N TYR A 132 -16.88 3.79 -3.55
CA TYR A 132 -15.76 4.49 -2.97
C TYR A 132 -15.23 3.70 -1.77
N HIS A 133 -14.05 3.10 -1.90
CA HIS A 133 -13.39 2.43 -0.80
C HIS A 133 -12.43 3.39 -0.08
N CYS A 134 -12.39 3.32 1.25
CA CYS A 134 -11.48 4.13 2.05
C CYS A 134 -10.02 3.96 1.60
N GLY A 135 -9.35 5.07 1.25
CA GLY A 135 -7.98 5.04 0.72
C GLY A 135 -6.89 4.86 1.76
N THR A 136 -7.18 4.95 3.06
CA THR A 136 -6.20 4.53 4.09
C THR A 136 -5.91 3.03 4.06
N SER A 137 -6.79 2.25 3.45
CA SER A 137 -6.65 0.82 3.33
C SER A 137 -5.56 0.48 2.32
N ALA A 138 -4.57 -0.30 2.76
CA ALA A 138 -3.71 -1.01 1.83
C ALA A 138 -4.47 -2.20 1.25
N LEU A 139 -4.53 -2.31 -0.08
CA LEU A 139 -5.15 -3.43 -0.78
C LEU A 139 -4.10 -4.51 -1.04
N GLU A 140 -4.49 -5.78 -0.87
CA GLU A 140 -3.60 -6.90 -1.15
C GLU A 140 -3.37 -7.03 -2.66
N ILE A 141 -2.10 -7.14 -3.07
CA ILE A 141 -1.71 -7.48 -4.43
C ILE A 141 -1.43 -8.99 -4.44
N PRO A 142 -2.32 -9.81 -5.01
CA PRO A 142 -2.17 -11.25 -5.01
C PRO A 142 -1.05 -11.66 -5.99
N ASP A 143 -0.18 -12.58 -5.54
CA ASP A 143 0.89 -13.16 -6.36
C ASP A 143 1.74 -12.09 -7.06
N VAL A 144 2.49 -11.31 -6.28
CA VAL A 144 3.35 -10.23 -6.82
C VAL A 144 4.43 -10.83 -7.70
N LYS A 145 4.53 -10.35 -8.94
CA LYS A 145 5.51 -10.81 -9.93
C LYS A 145 6.56 -9.75 -10.22
N ALA A 146 7.65 -10.17 -10.86
CA ALA A 146 8.70 -9.25 -11.30
C ALA A 146 8.17 -8.16 -12.25
N GLU A 147 7.22 -8.49 -13.12
CA GLU A 147 6.56 -7.54 -14.04
C GLU A 147 5.75 -6.45 -13.31
N ASP A 148 5.27 -6.72 -12.09
CA ASP A 148 4.51 -5.76 -11.29
C ASP A 148 5.41 -4.66 -10.68
N ILE A 149 6.72 -4.91 -10.53
CA ILE A 149 7.63 -4.07 -9.73
C ILE A 149 7.65 -2.62 -10.24
N ALA A 150 7.71 -2.42 -11.56
CA ALA A 150 7.78 -1.08 -12.14
C ALA A 150 6.54 -0.25 -11.81
N GLU A 151 5.35 -0.85 -11.96
CA GLU A 151 4.09 -0.20 -11.64
C GLU A 151 3.94 0.02 -10.13
N ILE A 152 4.27 -0.98 -9.29
CA ILE A 152 4.22 -0.82 -7.82
C ILE A 152 5.10 0.35 -7.37
N LYS A 153 6.31 0.50 -7.93
CA LYS A 153 7.21 1.62 -7.59
C LYS A 153 6.64 2.98 -8.02
N ARG A 154 5.98 3.04 -9.18
CA ARG A 154 5.31 4.25 -9.65
C ARG A 154 4.15 4.62 -8.72
N LEU A 155 3.26 3.68 -8.41
CA LEU A 155 2.13 3.88 -7.50
C LEU A 155 2.59 4.29 -6.10
N LEU A 156 3.64 3.64 -5.58
CA LEU A 156 4.28 4.02 -4.31
C LEU A 156 4.78 5.48 -4.33
N LYS A 157 5.39 5.90 -5.44
CA LYS A 157 5.92 7.25 -5.59
C LYS A 157 4.80 8.30 -5.63
N GLU A 158 3.76 8.04 -6.41
CA GLU A 158 2.61 8.94 -6.55
C GLU A 158 1.87 9.10 -5.21
N GLU A 159 1.58 8.00 -4.51
CA GLU A 159 0.97 8.04 -3.18
C GLU A 159 1.88 8.72 -2.16
N HIS A 160 3.20 8.46 -2.21
CA HIS A 160 4.17 9.12 -1.34
C HIS A 160 4.16 10.64 -1.53
N ILE A 161 4.20 11.13 -2.77
CA ILE A 161 4.14 12.56 -3.09
C ILE A 161 2.86 13.18 -2.53
N TYR A 162 1.72 12.51 -2.71
CA TYR A 162 0.45 12.99 -2.16
C TYR A 162 0.49 13.09 -0.63
N LEU A 163 0.98 12.04 0.05
CA LEU A 163 1.06 12.00 1.51
C LEU A 163 2.02 13.06 2.06
N MET A 164 3.16 13.26 1.41
CA MET A 164 4.11 14.29 1.80
C MET A 164 3.50 15.70 1.69
N LYS A 165 2.81 15.98 0.59
CA LYS A 165 2.14 17.26 0.38
C LYS A 165 1.02 17.50 1.40
N ASN A 166 0.08 16.57 1.48
CA ASN A 166 -1.17 16.82 2.18
C ASN A 166 -1.10 16.48 3.67
N GLU A 167 -0.33 15.45 4.07
CA GLU A 167 -0.26 15.02 5.47
C GLU A 167 0.96 15.59 6.20
N ALA A 168 2.08 15.82 5.50
CA ALA A 168 3.29 16.40 6.11
C ALA A 168 3.49 17.89 5.77
N GLY A 169 2.73 18.47 4.84
CA GLY A 169 2.87 19.87 4.43
C GLY A 169 4.16 20.16 3.64
N ILE A 170 4.76 19.15 2.99
CA ILE A 170 6.03 19.26 2.26
C ILE A 170 5.78 19.14 0.75
N GLU A 171 6.12 20.18 -0.01
CA GLU A 171 5.91 20.19 -1.46
C GLU A 171 6.93 19.33 -2.23
N SER A 172 6.51 18.88 -3.42
CA SER A 172 7.18 17.85 -4.22
C SER A 172 8.56 18.22 -4.78
N GLU A 173 8.89 19.51 -4.87
CA GLU A 173 10.17 19.99 -5.40
C GLU A 173 11.37 19.59 -4.50
N ASN A 174 11.09 19.09 -3.29
CA ASN A 174 12.10 18.63 -2.32
C ASN A 174 12.13 17.10 -2.10
N LEU A 175 11.42 16.31 -2.91
CA LEU A 175 11.19 14.88 -2.67
C LEU A 175 11.94 13.92 -3.62
N LEU A 176 12.94 14.42 -4.37
CA LEU A 176 13.75 13.63 -5.32
C LEU A 176 15.25 13.77 -5.05
#